data_AF-A0A350MR82-F1
#
_entry.id   AF-A0A350MR82-F1
#
_cell.length_a   1.000
_cell.length_b   1.000
_cell.length_c   1.000
_cell.angle_alpha   90.00
_cell.angle_beta   90.00
_cell.angle_gamma   90.00
#
_symmetry.space_group_name_H-M   'P 1'
#
loop_
_entity.id
_entity.type
_entity.pdbx_description
1 polymer ?
#
loop_
_entity_poly.entity_id
_entity_poly.type
_entity_poly.pdbx_seq_one_letter_code
_entity_poly.pdbx_strand_id
1 'polypeptide(L)'
;MLGLYAGGLYLCLDISANLFVALIGIFFGKFVLSGTASKMIEEKQDSEKINTTKIKNSLKESLHSSVRIIKILIPTVFITQLITNYILVKPIIQEYSSVLGSIGFPSSSLIVLFASLVSQSAAIVSSGTLLNGGEVSIKTCLMLLFIARILHLGIGCLKGDIPINLSYFGGTTGLKVALYQYVLIAIAYSLIIVFIYIQL
;
A
#
# COMPACT_ATOMS: atom_id res chain seq x y z
N MET A 1 -18.19 1.98 14.96
CA MET A 1 -16.88 1.30 15.13
C MET A 1 -17.14 -0.19 14.98
N LEU A 2 -16.37 -0.91 14.15
CA LEU A 2 -16.65 -2.25 13.60
C LEU A 2 -17.04 -3.37 14.60
N GLY A 3 -16.99 -3.14 15.91
CA GLY A 3 -17.15 -4.18 16.92
C GLY A 3 -15.88 -5.04 17.07
N LEU A 4 -15.75 -5.69 18.24
CA LEU A 4 -14.57 -6.48 18.58
C LEU A 4 -14.35 -7.67 17.63
N TYR A 5 -15.44 -8.30 17.20
CA TYR A 5 -15.40 -9.48 16.34
C TYR A 5 -14.96 -9.13 14.90
N ALA A 6 -15.65 -8.22 14.22
CA ALA A 6 -15.33 -7.89 12.83
C ALA A 6 -14.00 -7.13 12.70
N GLY A 7 -13.70 -6.23 13.65
CA GLY A 7 -12.42 -5.55 13.71
C GLY A 7 -11.24 -6.50 14.01
N GLY A 8 -11.44 -7.46 14.92
CA GLY A 8 -10.44 -8.48 15.25
C GLY A 8 -10.13 -9.40 14.07
N LEU A 9 -11.17 -9.88 13.37
CA LEU A 9 -11.01 -10.67 12.14
C LEU A 9 -10.26 -9.90 11.06
N TYR A 10 -10.66 -8.64 10.83
CA TYR A 10 -9.98 -7.78 9.86
C TYR A 10 -8.49 -7.62 10.19
N LEU A 11 -8.15 -7.34 11.45
CA LEU A 11 -6.76 -7.17 11.88
C LEU A 11 -5.96 -8.46 11.73
N CYS A 12 -6.54 -9.60 12.10
CA CYS A 12 -5.90 -10.91 11.98
C CYS A 12 -5.56 -11.24 10.51
N LEU A 13 -6.53 -11.03 9.62
CA LEU A 13 -6.36 -11.24 8.18
C LEU A 13 -5.33 -10.26 7.59
N ASP A 14 -5.36 -8.99 7.98
CA ASP A 14 -4.39 -7.99 7.51
C ASP A 14 -2.96 -8.34 7.95
N ILE A 15 -2.75 -8.72 9.21
CA ILE A 15 -1.44 -9.16 9.71
C ILE A 15 -0.97 -10.40 8.95
N SER A 16 -1.85 -11.38 8.71
CA SER A 16 -1.50 -12.58 7.96
C SER A 16 -1.08 -12.26 6.52
N ALA A 17 -1.78 -11.34 5.84
CA ALA A 17 -1.42 -10.91 4.49
C ALA A 17 -0.03 -10.26 4.46
N ASN A 18 0.21 -9.33 5.39
CA ASN A 18 1.49 -8.62 5.47
C ASN A 18 2.65 -9.55 5.83
N LEU A 19 2.41 -10.55 6.68
CA LEU A 19 3.40 -11.57 7.01
C LEU A 19 3.76 -12.42 5.79
N PHE A 20 2.76 -12.85 5.02
CA PHE A 20 2.96 -13.60 3.77
C PHE A 20 3.78 -12.80 2.75
N VAL A 21 3.41 -11.52 2.56
CA VAL A 21 4.13 -10.59 1.68
C VAL A 21 5.58 -10.43 2.14
N ALA A 22 5.82 -10.26 3.44
CA ALA A 22 7.16 -10.13 3.99
C ALA A 22 8.02 -11.38 3.77
N LEU A 23 7.45 -12.58 3.98
CA LEU A 23 8.16 -13.85 3.77
C LEU A 23 8.61 -14.02 2.31
N ILE A 24 7.73 -13.74 1.35
CA ILE A 24 8.07 -13.81 -0.07
C ILE A 24 9.10 -12.74 -0.42
N GLY A 25 8.93 -11.52 0.08
CA GLY A 25 9.88 -10.43 -0.14
C GLY A 25 11.29 -10.77 0.35
N ILE A 26 11.41 -11.39 1.53
CA ILE A 26 12.67 -11.87 2.08
C ILE A 26 13.26 -12.98 1.19
N PHE A 27 12.42 -13.93 0.75
CA PHE A 27 12.89 -15.05 -0.08
C PHE A 27 13.42 -14.57 -1.44
N PHE A 28 12.68 -13.70 -2.13
CA PHE A 28 13.10 -13.08 -3.38
C PHE A 28 14.31 -12.18 -3.18
N GLY A 29 14.32 -11.35 -2.14
CA GLY A 29 15.45 -10.49 -1.80
C GLY A 29 16.73 -11.30 -1.59
N LYS A 30 16.64 -12.40 -0.85
CA LYS A 30 17.77 -13.31 -0.62
C LYS A 30 18.22 -13.96 -1.92
N PHE A 31 17.32 -14.42 -2.78
CA PHE A 31 17.68 -15.06 -4.05
C PHE A 31 18.35 -14.09 -5.03
N VAL A 32 17.81 -12.88 -5.16
CA VAL A 32 18.34 -11.84 -6.06
C VAL A 32 19.67 -11.29 -5.56
N LEU A 33 19.85 -11.12 -4.24
CA LEU A 33 21.06 -10.53 -3.66
C LEU A 33 22.16 -11.55 -3.31
N SER A 34 21.86 -12.85 -3.31
CA SER A 34 22.82 -13.91 -2.99
C SER A 34 24.04 -13.93 -3.91
N GLY A 35 23.97 -13.34 -5.11
CA GLY A 35 25.12 -13.22 -6.03
C GLY A 35 26.00 -11.99 -5.81
N THR A 36 25.49 -10.93 -5.18
CA THR A 36 26.19 -9.64 -5.04
C THR A 36 26.69 -9.40 -3.62
N ALA A 37 25.99 -9.92 -2.60
CA ALA A 37 26.37 -9.78 -1.19
C ALA A 37 27.74 -10.38 -0.89
N SER A 38 28.16 -11.44 -1.59
CA SER A 38 29.47 -12.06 -1.39
C SER A 38 30.63 -11.17 -1.83
N LYS A 39 30.45 -10.30 -2.84
CA LYS A 39 31.51 -9.39 -3.32
C LYS A 39 31.65 -8.11 -2.49
N MET A 40 30.56 -7.59 -1.92
CA MET A 40 30.62 -6.40 -1.07
C MET A 40 31.15 -6.67 0.35
N ILE A 41 31.02 -7.90 0.85
CA ILE A 41 31.52 -8.25 2.18
C ILE A 41 33.04 -8.45 2.17
N GLU A 42 33.62 -8.96 1.06
CA GLU A 42 35.09 -9.13 0.94
C GLU A 42 35.85 -7.80 0.72
N GLU A 43 35.25 -6.79 0.09
CA GLU A 43 35.95 -5.51 -0.19
C GLU A 43 35.93 -4.50 0.97
N LYS A 44 35.19 -4.77 2.06
CA LYS A 44 34.94 -3.77 3.12
C LYS A 44 35.34 -4.22 4.52
N GLN A 45 36.30 -5.13 4.61
CA GLN A 45 36.92 -5.54 5.86
C GLN A 45 38.31 -4.89 6.05
N ASP A 46 38.56 -3.72 5.47
CA ASP A 46 39.66 -2.87 5.92
C ASP A 46 39.14 -1.92 7.01
N SER A 47 39.83 -1.92 8.13
CA SER A 47 39.42 -1.23 9.36
C SER A 47 39.57 0.29 9.20
N GLU A 48 38.64 0.93 8.49
CA GLU A 48 38.62 2.39 8.36
C GLU A 48 38.10 3.04 9.65
N LYS A 49 39.02 3.68 10.37
CA LYS A 49 38.71 4.59 11.48
C LYS A 49 37.54 5.51 11.13
N ILE A 50 36.51 5.49 11.98
CA ILE A 50 35.36 6.40 11.93
C ILE A 50 35.86 7.84 12.00
N ASN A 51 35.96 8.49 10.83
CA ASN A 51 36.35 9.89 10.71
C ASN A 51 35.07 10.74 10.72
N THR A 52 34.98 11.72 11.61
CA THR A 52 33.81 12.61 11.79
C THR A 52 33.46 13.40 10.53
N THR A 53 34.42 13.59 9.62
CA THR A 53 34.20 14.17 8.27
C THR A 53 33.39 13.24 7.35
N LYS A 54 33.51 11.92 7.48
CA LYS A 54 32.74 10.93 6.73
C LYS A 54 31.28 10.89 7.17
N ILE A 55 31.03 11.10 8.47
CA ILE A 55 29.67 11.24 9.04
C ILE A 55 29.01 12.52 8.54
N LYS A 56 29.73 13.66 8.56
CA LYS A 56 29.20 14.95 8.09
C LYS A 56 28.88 14.92 6.60
N ASN A 57 29.70 14.24 5.80
CA ASN A 57 29.44 14.02 4.38
C ASN A 57 28.26 13.07 4.14
N SER A 58 28.17 11.96 4.88
CA SER A 58 27.03 11.04 4.80
C SER A 58 25.71 11.70 5.22
N LEU A 59 25.76 12.60 6.21
CA LEU A 59 24.60 13.39 6.64
C LEU A 59 24.20 14.40 5.57
N LYS A 60 25.17 15.10 4.96
CA LYS A 60 24.93 16.02 3.85
C LYS A 60 24.34 15.31 2.63
N GLU A 61 24.80 14.10 2.34
CA GLU A 61 24.36 13.26 1.23
C GLU A 61 22.96 12.67 1.49
N SER A 62 22.67 12.27 2.73
CA SER A 62 21.34 11.85 3.19
C SER A 62 20.34 13.01 3.16
N LEU A 63 20.75 14.21 3.59
CA LEU A 63 19.94 15.42 3.50
C LEU A 63 19.69 15.83 2.05
N HIS A 64 20.70 15.77 1.20
CA HIS A 64 20.56 16.07 -0.22
C HIS A 64 19.61 15.08 -0.91
N SER A 65 19.71 13.79 -0.59
CA SER A 65 18.77 12.76 -1.06
C SER A 65 17.35 13.01 -0.52
N SER A 66 17.22 13.36 0.75
CA SER A 66 15.92 13.70 1.36
C SER A 66 15.28 14.92 0.69
N VAL A 67 16.05 15.98 0.41
CA VAL A 67 15.54 17.16 -0.31
C VAL A 67 15.14 16.81 -1.75
N ARG A 68 15.86 15.90 -2.41
CA ARG A 68 15.50 15.39 -3.74
C ARG A 68 14.19 14.61 -3.72
N ILE A 69 14.00 13.74 -2.73
CA ILE A 69 12.75 13.01 -2.49
C ILE A 69 11.63 14.01 -2.28
N ILE A 70 11.79 14.96 -1.35
CA ILE A 70 10.77 15.98 -1.03
C ILE A 70 10.40 16.79 -2.28
N LYS A 71 11.37 17.20 -3.10
CA LYS A 71 11.12 17.96 -4.34
C LYS A 71 10.31 17.19 -5.38
N ILE A 72 10.38 15.85 -5.39
CA ILE A 72 9.57 15.01 -6.29
C ILE A 72 8.22 14.68 -5.63
N LEU A 73 8.26 14.35 -4.34
CA LEU A 73 7.11 13.96 -3.55
C LEU A 73 6.06 15.07 -3.48
N ILE A 74 6.44 16.32 -3.22
CA ILE A 74 5.50 17.45 -3.11
C ILE A 74 4.67 17.62 -4.40
N PRO A 75 5.26 17.81 -5.60
CA PRO A 75 4.49 17.96 -6.82
C PRO A 75 3.76 16.67 -7.20
N THR A 76 4.34 15.48 -7.01
CA THR A 76 3.64 14.21 -7.28
C THR A 76 2.42 14.03 -6.39
N VAL A 77 2.53 14.29 -5.09
CA VAL A 77 1.41 14.23 -4.15
C VAL A 77 0.38 15.28 -4.50
N PHE A 78 0.78 16.51 -4.80
CA PHE A 78 -0.14 17.59 -5.18
C PHE A 78 -0.92 17.25 -6.45
N ILE A 79 -0.22 16.82 -7.52
CA ILE A 79 -0.84 16.38 -8.78
C ILE A 79 -1.75 15.19 -8.55
N THR A 80 -1.31 14.18 -7.78
CA THR A 80 -2.14 13.00 -7.51
C THR A 80 -3.36 13.37 -6.67
N GLN A 81 -3.25 14.31 -5.74
CA GLN A 81 -4.38 14.82 -4.94
C GLN A 81 -5.39 15.56 -5.83
N LEU A 82 -4.88 16.33 -6.80
CA LEU A 82 -5.67 17.07 -7.78
C LEU A 82 -6.38 16.09 -8.74
N ILE A 83 -5.68 15.08 -9.25
CA ILE A 83 -6.24 13.99 -10.07
C ILE A 83 -7.29 13.20 -9.27
N THR A 84 -7.00 12.88 -8.00
CA THR A 84 -7.94 12.14 -7.14
C THR A 84 -9.23 12.94 -6.95
N ASN A 85 -9.14 14.24 -6.63
CA ASN A 85 -10.32 15.08 -6.40
C ASN A 85 -11.10 15.43 -7.67
N TYR A 86 -10.41 15.71 -8.79
CA TYR A 86 -11.06 16.24 -9.99
C TYR A 86 -11.34 15.20 -11.07
N ILE A 87 -10.48 14.18 -11.22
CA ILE A 87 -10.54 13.21 -12.33
C ILE A 87 -11.15 11.88 -11.89
N LEU A 88 -10.88 11.39 -10.68
CA LEU A 88 -11.41 10.08 -10.25
C LEU A 88 -12.82 10.17 -9.67
N VAL A 89 -13.15 11.17 -8.86
CA VAL A 89 -14.43 11.15 -8.11
C VAL A 89 -15.67 11.28 -9.00
N LYS A 90 -15.62 12.00 -10.14
CA LYS A 90 -16.83 12.25 -10.96
C LYS A 90 -17.19 11.16 -11.98
N PRO A 91 -16.26 10.58 -12.78
CA PRO A 91 -16.61 9.59 -13.80
C PRO A 91 -16.75 8.16 -13.26
N ILE A 92 -16.03 7.82 -12.18
CA ILE A 92 -15.99 6.47 -11.59
C ILE A 92 -17.33 6.09 -10.95
N ILE A 93 -18.14 7.06 -10.52
CA ILE A 93 -19.45 6.85 -9.89
C ILE A 93 -20.37 6.02 -10.81
N GLN A 94 -20.33 6.26 -12.12
CA GLN A 94 -21.24 5.62 -13.07
C GLN A 94 -20.81 4.18 -13.39
N GLU A 95 -19.53 3.96 -13.67
CA GLU A 95 -18.99 2.63 -14.01
C GLU A 95 -18.98 1.68 -12.81
N TYR A 96 -18.61 2.17 -11.60
CA TYR A 96 -18.58 1.32 -10.41
C TYR A 96 -19.97 0.88 -9.94
N SER A 97 -21.02 1.66 -10.20
CA SER A 97 -22.39 1.27 -9.85
C SER A 97 -22.82 -0.04 -10.53
N SER A 98 -22.39 -0.24 -11.78
CA SER A 98 -22.66 -1.45 -12.57
C SER A 98 -21.83 -2.66 -12.11
N VAL A 99 -20.56 -2.42 -11.77
CA VAL A 99 -19.65 -3.47 -11.28
C VAL A 99 -20.04 -3.93 -9.87
N LEU A 100 -20.42 -3.00 -8.97
CA LEU A 100 -20.87 -3.35 -7.61
C LEU A 100 -22.20 -4.11 -7.63
N GLY A 101 -23.12 -3.76 -8.53
CA GLY A 101 -24.37 -4.48 -8.72
C GLY A 101 -24.14 -5.94 -9.15
N SER A 102 -23.15 -6.19 -10.02
CA SER A 102 -22.80 -7.54 -10.48
C SER A 102 -22.14 -8.41 -9.40
N ILE A 103 -21.48 -7.80 -8.41
CA ILE A 103 -20.84 -8.50 -7.28
C ILE A 103 -21.81 -8.64 -6.08
N GLY A 104 -23.02 -8.07 -6.16
CA GLY A 104 -24.05 -8.17 -5.12
C GLY A 104 -23.82 -7.22 -3.93
N PHE A 105 -23.04 -6.16 -4.10
CA PHE A 105 -22.86 -5.14 -3.05
C PHE A 105 -24.02 -4.14 -3.04
N PRO A 106 -24.56 -3.77 -1.87
CA PRO A 106 -25.57 -2.72 -1.76
C PRO A 106 -24.96 -1.37 -2.16
N SER A 107 -25.79 -0.48 -2.72
CA SER A 107 -25.35 0.83 -3.23
C SER A 107 -24.66 1.69 -2.18
N SER A 108 -25.02 1.52 -0.90
CA SER A 108 -24.36 2.21 0.22
C SER A 108 -22.88 1.85 0.36
N SER A 109 -22.45 0.68 -0.11
CA SER A 109 -21.04 0.23 -0.10
C SER A 109 -20.09 1.17 -0.84
N LEU A 110 -20.58 1.95 -1.80
CA LEU A 110 -19.79 2.94 -2.52
C LEU A 110 -19.17 3.98 -1.58
N ILE A 111 -19.84 4.34 -0.49
CA ILE A 111 -19.34 5.36 0.44
C ILE A 111 -18.01 4.95 1.08
N VAL A 112 -17.82 3.65 1.31
CA VAL A 112 -16.58 3.10 1.89
C VAL A 112 -15.44 3.17 0.88
N LEU A 113 -15.73 2.86 -0.39
CA LEU A 113 -14.76 2.97 -1.47
C LEU A 113 -14.33 4.43 -1.67
N PHE A 114 -15.27 5.37 -1.67
CA PHE A 114 -14.96 6.80 -1.76
C PHE A 114 -14.17 7.30 -0.55
N ALA A 115 -14.57 6.90 0.66
CA ALA A 115 -13.85 7.23 1.87
C ALA A 115 -12.40 6.73 1.80
N SER A 116 -12.15 5.56 1.19
CA SER A 116 -10.82 5.00 1.00
C SER A 116 -9.92 5.82 0.07
N LEU A 117 -10.49 6.55 -0.90
CA LEU A 117 -9.71 7.47 -1.75
C LEU A 117 -9.14 8.65 -0.93
N VAL A 118 -9.86 9.06 0.12
CA VAL A 118 -9.47 10.14 1.02
C VAL A 118 -8.50 9.62 2.08
N SER A 119 -8.88 8.55 2.78
CA SER A 119 -8.07 7.92 3.84
C SER A 119 -8.55 6.51 4.17
N GLN A 120 -7.63 5.62 4.51
CA GLN A 120 -7.97 4.31 5.09
C GLN A 120 -8.79 4.43 6.37
N SER A 121 -8.48 5.38 7.24
CA SER A 121 -9.24 5.58 8.48
C SER A 121 -10.70 5.95 8.20
N ALA A 122 -10.95 6.74 7.16
CA ALA A 122 -12.31 7.11 6.74
C ALA A 122 -13.08 5.89 6.23
N ALA A 123 -12.46 5.02 5.43
CA ALA A 123 -13.06 3.78 4.97
C ALA A 123 -13.45 2.84 6.14
N ILE A 124 -12.58 2.75 7.16
CA ILE A 124 -12.86 1.96 8.37
C ILE A 124 -14.05 2.53 9.16
N VAL A 125 -14.13 3.85 9.30
CA VAL A 125 -15.26 4.48 9.98
C VAL A 125 -16.56 4.26 9.19
N SER A 126 -16.56 4.51 7.89
CA SER A 126 -17.73 4.38 7.02
C SER A 126 -18.23 2.93 6.92
N SER A 127 -17.33 1.95 6.81
CA SER A 127 -17.72 0.54 6.82
C SER A 127 -18.30 0.11 8.17
N GLY A 128 -17.75 0.63 9.27
CA GLY A 128 -18.28 0.40 10.61
C GLY A 128 -19.66 1.02 10.84
N THR A 129 -19.96 2.18 10.24
CA THR A 129 -21.30 2.78 10.32
C THR A 129 -22.33 1.97 9.55
N LEU A 130 -21.97 1.48 8.35
CA LEU A 130 -22.86 0.63 7.55
C LEU A 130 -23.14 -0.71 8.24
N LEU A 131 -22.12 -1.32 8.85
CA LEU A 131 -22.27 -2.57 9.59
C LEU A 131 -23.19 -2.40 10.82
N ASN A 132 -23.01 -1.32 11.58
CA ASN A 132 -23.85 -1.02 12.74
C ASN A 132 -25.29 -0.67 12.36
N GLY A 133 -25.49 -0.06 11.18
CA GLY A 133 -26.81 0.23 10.63
C GLY A 133 -27.54 -0.99 10.06
N GLY A 134 -26.89 -2.16 10.01
CA GLY A 134 -27.45 -3.38 9.42
C GLY A 134 -27.57 -3.36 7.90
N GLU A 135 -26.99 -2.35 7.23
CA GLU A 135 -27.04 -2.24 5.77
C GLU A 135 -26.13 -3.22 5.06
N VAL A 136 -25.08 -3.69 5.74
CA VAL A 136 -24.13 -4.69 5.22
C VAL A 136 -23.89 -5.79 6.24
N SER A 137 -23.76 -7.03 5.75
CA SER A 137 -23.32 -8.15 6.57
C SER A 137 -21.84 -8.02 6.96
N ILE A 138 -21.40 -8.76 7.97
CA ILE A 138 -19.98 -8.81 8.40
C ILE A 138 -19.09 -9.24 7.23
N LYS A 139 -19.50 -10.26 6.47
CA LYS A 139 -18.79 -10.74 5.28
C LYS A 139 -18.61 -9.62 4.24
N THR A 140 -19.70 -8.95 3.91
CA THR A 140 -19.71 -7.83 2.96
C THR A 140 -18.82 -6.68 3.44
N CYS A 141 -18.88 -6.35 4.73
CA CYS A 141 -18.06 -5.31 5.36
C CYS A 141 -16.56 -5.63 5.24
N LEU A 142 -16.15 -6.86 5.56
CA LEU A 142 -14.75 -7.29 5.44
C LEU A 142 -14.25 -7.23 3.99
N MET A 143 -15.01 -7.77 3.03
CA MET A 143 -14.65 -7.69 1.62
C MET A 143 -14.47 -6.23 1.17
N LEU A 144 -15.40 -5.36 1.58
CA LEU A 144 -15.36 -3.95 1.23
C LEU A 144 -14.14 -3.22 1.80
N LEU A 145 -13.71 -3.58 3.01
CA LEU A 145 -12.49 -3.06 3.62
C LEU A 145 -11.22 -3.48 2.86
N PHE A 146 -11.12 -4.74 2.44
CA PHE A 146 -9.97 -5.19 1.65
C PHE A 146 -9.95 -4.57 0.25
N ILE A 147 -11.11 -4.41 -0.40
CA ILE A 147 -11.22 -3.70 -1.69
C ILE A 147 -10.81 -2.23 -1.51
N ALA A 148 -11.34 -1.54 -0.50
CA ALA A 148 -10.98 -0.18 -0.13
C ALA A 148 -9.46 -0.05 0.15
N ARG A 149 -8.85 -1.07 0.75
CA ARG A 149 -7.42 -1.09 1.03
C ARG A 149 -6.57 -1.24 -0.22
N ILE A 150 -6.93 -2.14 -1.14
CA ILE A 150 -6.28 -2.25 -2.46
C ILE A 150 -6.35 -0.92 -3.21
N LEU A 151 -7.51 -0.27 -3.20
CA LEU A 151 -7.75 0.99 -3.89
C LEU A 151 -6.88 2.12 -3.32
N HIS A 152 -6.89 2.29 -2.00
CA HIS A 152 -6.04 3.29 -1.35
C HIS A 152 -4.56 3.01 -1.52
N LEU A 153 -4.15 1.75 -1.49
CA LEU A 153 -2.77 1.37 -1.68
C LEU A 153 -2.28 1.66 -3.11
N GLY A 154 -3.14 1.52 -4.12
CA GLY A 154 -2.82 1.97 -5.48
C GLY A 154 -2.51 3.46 -5.53
N ILE A 155 -3.32 4.28 -4.84
CA ILE A 155 -3.08 5.72 -4.74
C ILE A 155 -1.83 6.03 -3.90
N GLY A 156 -1.63 5.32 -2.79
CA GLY A 156 -0.46 5.45 -1.92
C GLY A 156 0.83 5.10 -2.65
N CYS A 157 0.81 4.07 -3.49
CA CYS A 157 1.95 3.64 -4.29
C CYS A 157 2.40 4.74 -5.26
N LEU A 158 1.43 5.37 -5.96
CA LEU A 158 1.70 6.50 -6.84
C LEU A 158 2.23 7.73 -6.09
N LYS A 159 1.67 8.02 -4.91
CA LYS A 159 2.02 9.20 -4.10
C LYS A 159 3.36 9.08 -3.37
N GLY A 160 3.71 7.89 -2.88
CA GLY A 160 4.80 7.70 -1.93
C GLY A 160 5.77 6.59 -2.32
N ASP A 161 5.28 5.37 -2.55
CA ASP A 161 6.19 4.22 -2.70
C ASP A 161 7.05 4.31 -3.96
N ILE A 162 6.50 4.78 -5.09
CA ILE A 162 7.28 4.98 -6.31
C ILE A 162 8.41 6.00 -6.10
N PRO A 163 8.15 7.26 -5.68
CA PRO A 163 9.24 8.24 -5.51
C PRO A 163 10.27 7.83 -4.45
N ILE A 164 9.85 7.16 -3.38
CA ILE A 164 10.75 6.63 -2.36
C ILE A 164 11.65 5.53 -2.94
N ASN A 165 11.07 4.51 -3.57
CA ASN A 165 11.84 3.41 -4.16
C ASN A 165 12.74 3.89 -5.31
N LEU A 166 12.28 4.86 -6.10
CA LEU A 166 13.06 5.50 -7.15
C LEU A 166 14.30 6.22 -6.60
N SER A 167 14.17 6.84 -5.42
CA SER A 167 15.31 7.50 -4.77
C SER A 167 16.31 6.51 -4.17
N TYR A 168 15.86 5.38 -3.64
CA TYR A 168 16.75 4.39 -3.02
C TYR A 168 17.46 3.50 -4.05
N PHE A 169 16.74 3.01 -5.06
CA PHE A 169 17.25 2.03 -6.00
C PHE A 169 17.56 2.61 -7.39
N GLY A 170 17.34 3.91 -7.58
CA GLY A 170 17.49 4.59 -8.88
C GLY A 170 16.33 4.30 -9.84
N GLY A 171 16.47 4.79 -11.08
CA GLY A 171 15.41 4.88 -12.09
C GLY A 171 14.60 3.59 -12.33
N THR A 172 15.14 2.66 -13.10
CA THR A 172 14.38 1.50 -13.57
C THR A 172 14.25 0.40 -12.51
N THR A 173 15.20 0.28 -11.59
CA THR A 173 15.17 -0.72 -10.51
C THR A 173 14.19 -0.32 -9.41
N GLY A 174 14.15 0.95 -9.01
CA GLY A 174 13.20 1.44 -8.01
C GLY A 174 11.75 1.31 -8.45
N LEU A 175 11.47 1.59 -9.73
CA LEU A 175 10.14 1.37 -10.29
C LEU A 175 9.74 -0.11 -10.28
N LYS A 176 10.65 -1.02 -10.66
CA LYS A 176 10.40 -2.46 -10.63
C LYS A 176 10.09 -2.94 -9.21
N VAL A 177 10.88 -2.52 -8.21
CA VAL A 177 10.66 -2.88 -6.81
C VAL A 177 9.31 -2.37 -6.30
N ALA A 178 8.95 -1.13 -6.60
CA ALA A 178 7.64 -0.57 -6.23
C ALA A 178 6.48 -1.35 -6.88
N LEU A 179 6.62 -1.71 -8.16
CA LEU A 179 5.63 -2.52 -8.87
C LEU A 179 5.50 -3.93 -8.28
N TYR A 180 6.61 -4.61 -8.00
CA TYR A 180 6.57 -5.94 -7.37
C TYR A 180 5.91 -5.90 -5.99
N GLN A 181 6.25 -4.90 -5.17
CA GLN A 181 5.64 -4.70 -3.87
C GLN A 181 4.11 -4.53 -4.00
N TYR A 182 3.67 -3.67 -4.92
CA TYR A 182 2.25 -3.43 -5.17
C TYR A 182 1.50 -4.67 -5.69
N VAL A 183 2.09 -5.42 -6.62
CA VAL A 183 1.49 -6.63 -7.17
C VAL A 183 1.35 -7.69 -6.07
N LEU A 184 2.39 -7.87 -5.25
CA LEU A 184 2.38 -8.92 -4.23
C LEU A 184 1.30 -8.69 -3.17
N ILE A 185 1.16 -7.46 -2.70
CA ILE A 185 0.16 -7.09 -1.71
C ILE A 185 -1.27 -7.07 -2.31
N ALA A 186 -1.41 -6.67 -3.58
CA ALA A 186 -2.70 -6.76 -4.28
C ALA A 186 -3.15 -8.22 -4.43
N ILE A 187 -2.23 -9.13 -4.76
CA ILE A 187 -2.50 -10.57 -4.81
C ILE A 187 -2.89 -11.09 -3.42
N ALA A 188 -2.14 -10.76 -2.38
CA ALA A 188 -2.42 -11.22 -1.01
C ALA A 188 -3.82 -10.78 -0.55
N TYR A 189 -4.20 -9.53 -0.77
CA TYR A 189 -5.53 -9.04 -0.44
C TYR A 189 -6.62 -9.62 -1.33
N SER A 190 -6.34 -9.86 -2.61
CA SER A 190 -7.29 -10.56 -3.51
C SER A 190 -7.56 -11.99 -3.04
N LEU A 191 -6.53 -12.72 -2.59
CA LEU A 191 -6.68 -14.05 -2.02
C LEU A 191 -7.52 -14.04 -0.74
N ILE A 192 -7.34 -13.03 0.12
CA ILE A 192 -8.17 -12.86 1.32
C ILE A 192 -9.64 -12.58 0.95
N ILE A 193 -9.89 -11.74 -0.06
CA ILE A 193 -11.26 -11.48 -0.53
C ILE A 193 -11.91 -12.77 -1.02
N VAL A 194 -11.20 -13.57 -1.83
CA VAL A 194 -11.70 -14.87 -2.31
C VAL A 194 -11.94 -15.84 -1.15
N PHE A 195 -11.03 -15.89 -0.17
CA PHE A 195 -11.18 -16.71 1.02
C PHE A 195 -12.45 -16.32 1.82
N ILE A 196 -12.66 -15.03 2.05
CA ILE A 196 -13.87 -14.51 2.71
C ILE A 196 -15.11 -14.88 1.89
N TYR A 197 -15.06 -14.75 0.56
CA TYR A 197 -16.19 -15.07 -0.32
C TYR A 197 -16.62 -16.55 -0.23
N ILE A 198 -15.66 -17.47 -0.10
CA ILE A 198 -15.91 -18.92 -0.07
C ILE A 198 -16.28 -19.43 1.33
N GLN A 199 -15.60 -18.95 2.38
CA GLN A 199 -15.70 -19.53 3.72
C GLN A 199 -16.66 -18.83 4.68
N LEU A 200 -16.96 -17.55 4.45
CA LEU A 200 -17.84 -16.74 5.30
C LEU A 200 -19.19 -16.51 4.65
#